data_AF-A0A817F712-F1
#
_entry.id   AF-A0A817F712-F1
#
_cell.length_a   1.000
_cell.length_b   1.000
_cell.length_c   1.000
_cell.angle_alpha   90.00
_cell.angle_beta   90.00
_cell.angle_gamma   90.00
#
_symmetry.space_group_name_H-M   'P 1'
#
loop_
_entity.id
_entity.type
_entity.pdbx_description
1 polymer ?
#
loop_
_entity_poly.entity_id
_entity_poly.type
_entity_poly.pdbx_seq_one_letter_code
_entity_poly.pdbx_strand_id
1 'polypeptide(L)'
;MSSVEVPTINFDPVQANSTSPHGQYTMFHQAYKQLHSLVHELSRSKYDRLQRAQYLGMYSIDQDGPYRDSISCICDDICSTRLPLFILCPNGRTNSGLKS
;
A
#
# COMPACT_ATOMS: atom_id res chain seq x y z
N MET A 1 -15.81 -18.96 17.24
CA MET A 1 -14.95 -17.84 16.80
C MET A 1 -14.84 -17.95 15.29
N SER A 2 -15.34 -16.98 14.53
CA SER A 2 -15.18 -16.99 13.07
C SER A 2 -13.71 -16.68 12.76
N SER A 3 -13.01 -17.56 12.06
CA SER A 3 -11.67 -17.28 11.55
C SER A 3 -11.81 -16.23 10.46
N VAL A 4 -11.37 -15.00 10.72
CA VAL A 4 -11.32 -13.94 9.71
C VAL A 4 -10.29 -14.36 8.67
N GLU A 5 -10.71 -14.67 7.45
CA GLU A 5 -9.80 -15.03 6.38
C GLU A 5 -8.97 -13.80 5.94
N VAL A 6 -7.70 -13.99 5.59
CA VAL A 6 -6.85 -12.90 5.11
C VAL A 6 -7.42 -12.38 3.78
N PRO A 7 -7.82 -11.10 3.69
CA PRO A 7 -8.50 -10.57 2.52
C PRO A 7 -7.55 -10.50 1.32
N THR A 8 -8.09 -10.80 0.14
CA THR A 8 -7.39 -10.57 -1.13
C THR A 8 -7.65 -9.15 -1.60
N ILE A 9 -6.58 -8.43 -1.88
CA ILE A 9 -6.60 -7.04 -2.34
C ILE A 9 -6.12 -7.02 -3.79
N ASN A 10 -6.99 -6.47 -4.64
CA ASN A 10 -6.72 -6.37 -6.06
C ASN A 10 -6.02 -5.04 -6.35
N PHE A 11 -4.93 -5.11 -7.10
CA PHE A 11 -4.13 -3.97 -7.51
C PHE A 11 -4.10 -3.89 -9.03
N ASP A 12 -4.31 -2.69 -9.56
CA ASP A 12 -4.07 -2.32 -10.94
C ASP A 12 -2.81 -1.43 -11.01
N PRO A 13 -1.63 -2.00 -11.30
CA PRO A 13 -0.38 -1.23 -11.43
C PRO A 13 -0.40 -0.24 -12.59
N VAL A 14 -1.15 -0.55 -13.66
CA VAL A 14 -1.22 0.31 -14.84
C VAL A 14 -1.98 1.59 -14.46
N GLN A 15 -3.12 1.43 -13.79
CA GLN A 15 -3.86 2.56 -13.25
C GLN A 15 -3.05 3.30 -12.17
N ALA A 16 -2.31 2.57 -11.32
CA ALA A 16 -1.50 3.18 -10.27
C ALA A 16 -0.36 4.07 -10.77
N ASN A 17 0.12 3.87 -11.99
CA ASN A 17 1.12 4.75 -12.61
C ASN A 17 0.51 5.92 -13.38
N SER A 18 -0.81 5.97 -13.53
CA SER A 18 -1.48 7.08 -14.21
C SER A 18 -1.58 8.33 -13.31
N THR A 19 -1.56 9.50 -13.95
CA THR A 19 -1.80 10.77 -13.27
C THR A 19 -3.27 10.91 -12.92
N SER A 20 -3.56 11.04 -11.63
CA SER A 20 -4.92 11.16 -11.10
C SER A 20 -5.03 12.39 -10.21
N PRO A 21 -6.12 13.18 -10.31
CA PRO A 21 -6.43 14.21 -9.32
C PRO A 21 -6.45 13.57 -7.92
N HIS A 22 -5.69 14.13 -6.99
CA HIS A 22 -5.63 13.68 -5.59
C HIS A 22 -5.16 12.23 -5.38
N GLY A 23 -4.44 11.63 -6.34
CA GLY A 23 -3.83 10.30 -6.17
C GLY A 23 -4.83 9.15 -6.05
N GLN A 24 -6.04 9.29 -6.61
CA GLN A 24 -7.13 8.29 -6.50
C GLN A 24 -6.86 6.94 -7.17
N TYR A 25 -5.74 6.79 -7.88
CA TYR A 25 -5.36 5.52 -8.50
C TYR A 25 -4.12 4.88 -7.87
N THR A 26 -3.47 5.55 -6.93
CA THR A 26 -2.30 5.03 -6.20
C THR A 26 -2.56 3.64 -5.63
N MET A 27 -1.52 2.83 -5.51
CA MET A 27 -1.56 1.52 -4.84
C MET A 27 -2.09 1.68 -3.41
N PHE A 28 -1.69 2.76 -2.72
CA PHE A 28 -2.25 3.12 -1.41
C PHE A 28 -3.78 3.27 -1.46
N HIS A 29 -4.31 4.08 -2.38
CA HIS A 29 -5.75 4.33 -2.44
C HIS A 29 -6.55 3.07 -2.80
N GLN A 30 -6.01 2.23 -3.69
CA GLN A 30 -6.61 0.94 -4.03
C GLN A 30 -6.67 -0.01 -2.83
N ALA A 31 -5.59 -0.07 -2.03
CA ALA A 31 -5.56 -0.82 -0.77
C ALA A 31 -6.53 -0.24 0.25
N TYR A 32 -6.51 1.08 0.47
CA TYR A 32 -7.36 1.78 1.42
C TYR A 32 -8.84 1.50 1.17
N LYS A 33 -9.30 1.58 -0.08
CA LYS A 33 -10.69 1.28 -0.46
C LYS A 33 -11.15 -0.13 -0.08
N GLN A 34 -10.24 -1.10 -0.14
CA GLN A 34 -10.56 -2.51 0.09
C GLN A 34 -10.32 -2.94 1.55
N LEU A 35 -9.39 -2.29 2.27
CA LEU A 35 -8.99 -2.66 3.64
C LEU A 35 -9.63 -1.82 4.73
N HIS A 36 -9.99 -0.55 4.46
CA HIS A 36 -10.35 0.39 5.52
C HIS A 36 -11.53 -0.07 6.38
N SER A 37 -12.53 -0.73 5.77
CA SER A 37 -13.67 -1.31 6.50
C SER A 37 -13.31 -2.56 7.32
N LEU A 38 -12.21 -3.23 6.98
CA LEU A 38 -11.78 -4.51 7.59
C LEU A 38 -10.70 -4.33 8.67
N VAL A 39 -10.14 -3.13 8.82
CA VAL A 39 -8.98 -2.84 9.71
C VAL A 39 -9.21 -3.27 11.16
N HIS A 40 -10.43 -3.09 11.68
CA HIS A 40 -10.75 -3.47 13.06
C HIS A 40 -10.73 -4.99 13.29
N GLU A 41 -11.05 -5.77 12.26
CA GLU A 41 -11.05 -7.24 12.32
C GLU A 41 -9.64 -7.78 12.10
N LEU A 42 -8.90 -7.21 11.15
CA LEU A 42 -7.53 -7.62 10.82
C LEU A 42 -6.52 -7.31 11.93
N SER A 43 -6.65 -6.15 12.59
CA SER A 43 -5.76 -5.74 13.68
C SER A 43 -5.81 -6.65 14.90
N ARG A 44 -6.89 -7.43 15.04
CA ARG A 44 -7.07 -8.42 16.11
C ARG A 44 -6.67 -9.83 15.70
N SER A 45 -6.34 -10.03 14.43
CA SER A 45 -5.97 -11.34 13.92
C SER A 45 -4.51 -11.70 14.29
N LYS A 46 -4.22 -12.99 14.38
CA LYS A 46 -2.86 -13.51 14.65
C LYS A 46 -2.12 -13.88 13.35
N TYR A 47 -2.56 -13.39 12.19
CA TYR A 47 -1.93 -13.73 10.93
C TYR A 47 -0.63 -12.92 10.75
N ASP A 48 0.38 -13.57 10.18
CA ASP A 48 1.64 -12.90 9.80
C ASP A 48 1.45 -11.88 8.67
N ARG A 49 0.26 -11.85 8.04
CA ARG A 49 -0.08 -10.96 6.93
C ARG A 49 -1.46 -10.38 7.08
N LEU A 50 -1.58 -9.12 6.66
CA LEU A 50 -2.83 -8.38 6.65
C LEU A 50 -3.63 -8.57 5.37
N GLN A 51 -2.96 -8.96 4.26
CA GLN A 51 -3.59 -9.11 2.96
C GLN A 51 -2.87 -10.13 2.08
N ARG A 52 -3.59 -10.67 1.10
CA ARG A 52 -3.04 -11.33 -0.09
C ARG A 52 -3.07 -10.34 -1.25
N ALA A 53 -1.94 -10.08 -1.88
CA ALA A 53 -1.87 -9.12 -2.99
C ALA A 53 -2.12 -9.83 -4.32
N GLN A 54 -3.08 -9.34 -5.10
CA GLN A 54 -3.36 -9.83 -6.44
C GLN A 54 -3.24 -8.70 -7.45
N TYR A 55 -2.29 -8.82 -8.37
CA TYR A 55 -2.05 -7.83 -9.41
C TYR A 55 -2.81 -8.19 -10.68
N LEU A 56 -3.62 -7.26 -11.20
CA LEU A 56 -4.40 -7.47 -12.41
C LEU A 56 -3.48 -7.77 -13.60
N GLY A 57 -3.79 -8.84 -14.33
CA GLY A 57 -3.00 -9.30 -15.47
C GLY A 57 -1.70 -10.04 -15.12
N MET A 58 -1.37 -10.19 -13.84
CA MET A 58 -0.21 -10.97 -13.40
C MET A 58 -0.67 -12.28 -12.76
N TYR A 59 -0.05 -13.38 -13.17
CA TYR A 59 -0.21 -14.67 -12.51
C TYR A 59 0.98 -14.90 -11.60
N SER A 60 0.75 -14.87 -10.30
CA SER A 60 1.77 -15.15 -9.30
C SER A 60 1.29 -16.30 -8.42
N ILE A 61 2.14 -17.32 -8.31
CA ILE A 61 1.89 -18.53 -7.52
C ILE A 61 2.45 -18.32 -6.10
N ASP A 62 3.48 -17.50 -5.97
CA ASP A 62 4.10 -17.08 -4.72
C ASP A 62 3.36 -15.88 -4.11
N GLN A 63 2.96 -15.95 -2.85
CA GLN A 63 2.25 -14.82 -2.22
C GLN A 63 3.19 -13.88 -1.45
N ASP A 64 4.46 -14.23 -1.32
CA ASP A 64 5.46 -13.52 -0.53
C ASP A 64 6.01 -12.31 -1.28
N GLY A 65 6.39 -12.49 -2.55
CA GLY A 65 6.82 -11.42 -3.44
C GLY A 65 5.73 -10.36 -3.58
N PRO A 66 4.52 -10.70 -4.09
CA PRO A 66 3.43 -9.75 -4.25
C PRO A 66 3.05 -9.02 -2.96
N TYR A 67 3.06 -9.72 -1.83
CA TYR A 67 2.78 -9.07 -0.55
C TYR A 67 3.85 -8.01 -0.23
N ARG A 68 5.13 -8.36 -0.25
CA ARG A 68 6.23 -7.43 0.04
C ARG A 68 6.30 -6.26 -0.93
N ASP A 69 6.06 -6.53 -2.21
CA ASP A 69 6.04 -5.52 -3.27
C ASP A 69 4.87 -4.56 -3.06
N SER A 70 3.68 -5.08 -2.73
CA SER A 70 2.50 -4.23 -2.49
C SER A 70 2.71 -3.30 -1.31
N ILE A 71 3.31 -3.77 -0.22
CA ILE A 71 3.62 -2.94 0.95
C ILE A 71 4.65 -1.86 0.58
N SER A 72 5.69 -2.21 -0.17
CA SER A 72 6.69 -1.25 -0.65
C SER A 72 6.05 -0.15 -1.49
N CYS A 73 5.26 -0.50 -2.50
CA CYS A 73 4.57 0.49 -3.35
C CYS A 73 3.59 1.38 -2.56
N ILE A 74 2.88 0.80 -1.58
CA ILE A 74 1.99 1.57 -0.71
C ILE A 74 2.78 2.59 0.11
N CYS A 75 3.92 2.19 0.69
CA CYS A 75 4.80 3.09 1.43
C CYS A 75 5.35 4.21 0.54
N ASP A 76 5.75 3.89 -0.69
CA ASP A 76 6.22 4.89 -1.66
C ASP A 76 5.12 5.90 -2.00
N ASP A 77 3.89 5.45 -2.24
CA ASP A 77 2.76 6.34 -2.51
C ASP A 77 2.46 7.27 -1.33
N ILE A 78 2.42 6.72 -0.10
CA ILE A 78 2.18 7.46 1.15
C ILE A 78 3.24 8.56 1.35
N CYS A 79 4.51 8.26 1.06
CA CYS A 79 5.63 9.19 1.22
C CYS A 79 5.85 10.10 0.00
N SER A 80 5.12 9.89 -1.09
CA SER A 80 5.26 10.68 -2.32
C SER A 80 4.51 12.02 -2.25
N THR A 81 4.81 12.90 -3.19
CA THR A 81 4.05 14.14 -3.40
C THR A 81 2.70 13.92 -4.09
N ARG A 82 2.40 12.69 -4.54
CA ARG A 82 1.12 12.34 -5.19
C ARG A 82 -0.03 12.34 -4.21
N LEU A 83 0.26 12.09 -2.93
CA LEU A 83 -0.67 12.10 -1.82
C LEU A 83 -0.19 13.16 -0.81
N PRO A 84 -0.88 14.30 -0.66
CA PRO A 84 -0.46 15.35 0.27
C PRO A 84 -0.79 14.99 1.73
N LEU A 85 -0.38 13.81 2.18
CA LEU A 85 -0.63 13.26 3.52
C LEU A 85 0.42 13.71 4.53
N PHE A 86 1.67 13.89 4.07
CA PHE A 86 2.80 14.26 4.93
C PHE A 86 3.50 15.51 4.40
N ILE A 87 4.16 16.22 5.32
CA ILE A 87 5.06 17.33 5.01
C ILE A 87 6.49 16.92 5.33
N LEU A 88 7.43 17.34 4.50
CA LEU A 88 8.86 17.14 4.80
C LEU A 88 9.26 17.94 6.05
N CYS A 89 9.95 17.26 6.97
CA CYS A 89 10.65 17.88 8.08
C CYS A 89 11.66 18.93 7.56
N PRO A 90 12.01 19.96 8.36
CA PRO A 90 12.96 20.99 7.94
C PRO A 90 14.26 20.44 7.33
N ASN A 91 14.85 19.41 7.96
CA ASN A 91 16.10 18.78 7.48
C ASN A 91 15.92 18.00 6.16
N GLY A 92 14.71 17.50 5.89
CA GLY A 92 14.38 16.82 4.63
C GLY A 92 14.19 17.80 3.47
N ARG A 93 13.86 19.08 3.75
CA ARG A 93 13.73 20.11 2.71
C ARG A 93 15.07 20.53 2.13
N THR A 94 16.11 20.55 2.97
CA THR A 94 17.46 20.99 2.61
C THR A 94 18.43 19.83 2.37
N ASN A 95 17.94 18.59 2.46
CA ASN A 95 18.74 17.37 2.38
C ASN A 95 19.94 17.35 3.36
N SER A 96 19.88 18.10 4.47
CA SER A 96 21.03 18.38 5.33
C SER A 96 21.32 17.30 6.39
N GLY A 97 20.87 16.07 6.15
CA GLY A 97 21.04 14.93 7.05
C GLY A 97 21.86 13.77 6.49
N LEU A 98 22.21 13.78 5.20
CA LEU A 98 23.19 12.86 4.66
C LEU A 98 24.56 13.28 5.19
N LYS A 99 25.07 12.55 6.18
CA LYS A 99 26.48 12.62 6.51
C LYS A 99 27.26 12.13 5.28
N SER A 100 28.00 13.05 4.66
CA SER A 100 29.02 12.76 3.64
C SER A 100 30.10 11.85 4.20
#